data_AF-A0A4U5X789-F1
#
_entry.id   AF-A0A4U5X789-F1
#
_cell.length_a   1.000
_cell.length_b   1.000
_cell.length_c   1.000
_cell.angle_alpha   90.00
_cell.angle_beta   90.00
_cell.angle_gamma   90.00
#
_symmetry.space_group_name_H-M   'P 1'
#
loop_
_entity.id
_entity.type
_entity.pdbx_description
1 polymer ?
#
loop_
_entity_poly.entity_id
_entity_poly.type
_entity_poly.pdbx_seq_one_letter_code
_entity_poly.pdbx_strand_id
1 'polypeptide(L)'
;MGDMPSEKRPAGPFTPLHFQLVLLRRMADHNPDLVEDARRELGVTLLEMREANKRWQAMLRSPRPRPAASRYRSVLGTPESTRARRIGDLDCEAWQWPLPLWPDLRFEVLVGERGAVWTEWLVRAPGAPSPALRTLDDLTPWSCTIDEAARAFAPARPLQGTAPTRWGLAFTAPDGGGVPRAVTAEFTWGLLQRTATTGTPGQTPSV
;
A
#
# COMPACT_ATOMS: atom_id res chain seq x y z
N MET A 1 -22.06 -24.73 37.94
CA MET A 1 -20.62 -24.86 37.63
C MET A 1 -20.35 -23.90 36.48
N GLY A 2 -19.68 -22.78 36.73
CA GLY A 2 -19.52 -21.69 35.75
C GLY A 2 -18.59 -22.12 34.61
N ASP A 3 -19.03 -21.83 33.39
CA ASP A 3 -18.25 -21.97 32.16
C ASP A 3 -17.08 -20.98 32.22
N MET A 4 -15.85 -21.50 32.30
CA MET A 4 -14.66 -20.65 32.33
C MET A 4 -14.44 -20.05 30.94
N PRO A 5 -14.11 -18.76 30.84
CA PRO A 5 -13.88 -18.13 29.55
C PRO A 5 -12.68 -18.79 28.86
N SER A 6 -12.91 -19.21 27.62
CA SER A 6 -11.92 -19.71 26.67
C SER A 6 -10.60 -18.97 26.82
N GLU A 7 -9.58 -19.66 27.34
CA GLU A 7 -8.23 -19.12 27.50
C GLU A 7 -7.80 -18.51 26.17
N LYS A 8 -7.42 -17.23 26.19
CA LYS A 8 -6.76 -16.56 25.06
C LYS A 8 -5.53 -17.38 24.71
N ARG A 9 -5.66 -18.25 23.71
CA ARG A 9 -4.55 -18.98 23.12
C ARG A 9 -3.46 -17.95 22.81
N PRO A 10 -2.23 -18.10 23.34
CA PRO A 10 -1.18 -17.14 23.08
C PRO A 10 -1.03 -17.01 21.58
N ALA A 11 -1.16 -15.78 21.07
CA ALA A 11 -1.13 -15.54 19.64
C ALA A 11 0.22 -16.05 19.10
N GLY A 12 0.17 -16.94 18.11
CA GLY A 12 1.35 -17.49 17.44
C GLY A 12 2.25 -16.39 16.85
N PRO A 13 3.42 -16.74 16.30
CA PRO A 13 4.36 -15.76 15.77
C PRO A 13 3.71 -14.80 14.78
N PHE A 14 4.19 -13.55 14.72
CA PHE A 14 3.75 -12.61 13.70
C PHE A 14 4.47 -12.95 12.40
N THR A 15 3.72 -13.29 11.36
CA THR A 15 4.23 -13.86 10.10
C THR A 15 3.97 -12.93 8.91
N PRO A 16 4.50 -13.22 7.71
CA PRO A 16 4.18 -12.45 6.50
C PRO A 16 2.69 -12.40 6.18
N LEU A 17 1.92 -13.44 6.49
CA LEU A 17 0.46 -13.42 6.38
C LEU A 17 -0.14 -12.29 7.23
N HIS A 18 0.22 -12.23 8.52
CA HIS A 18 -0.25 -11.17 9.42
C HIS A 18 0.15 -9.78 8.92
N PHE A 19 1.33 -9.65 8.30
CA PHE A 19 1.76 -8.39 7.71
C PHE A 19 0.85 -7.99 6.54
N GLN A 20 0.50 -8.91 5.63
CA GLN A 20 -0.46 -8.62 4.55
C GLN A 20 -1.81 -8.14 5.07
N LEU A 21 -2.28 -8.67 6.22
CA LEU A 21 -3.50 -8.19 6.87
C LEU A 21 -3.38 -6.75 7.39
N VAL A 22 -2.17 -6.29 7.74
CA VAL A 22 -1.93 -4.87 8.08
C VAL A 22 -2.14 -3.99 6.86
N LEU A 23 -1.64 -4.42 5.70
CA LEU A 23 -1.83 -3.69 4.44
C LEU A 23 -3.33 -3.59 4.12
N LEU A 24 -4.00 -4.74 4.08
CA LEU A 24 -5.43 -4.85 3.80
C LEU A 24 -6.28 -4.01 4.75
N ARG A 25 -5.98 -4.01 6.06
CA ARG A 25 -6.75 -3.20 7.02
C ARG A 25 -6.73 -1.71 6.65
N ARG A 26 -5.62 -1.21 6.11
CA ARG A 26 -5.51 0.21 5.70
C ARG A 26 -6.22 0.47 4.37
N MET A 27 -6.15 -0.47 3.43
CA MET A 27 -6.86 -0.39 2.15
C MET A 27 -8.38 -0.49 2.32
N ALA A 28 -8.87 -1.17 3.37
CA ALA A 28 -10.28 -1.29 3.70
C ALA A 28 -10.96 0.05 4.04
N ASP A 29 -10.17 1.08 4.35
CA ASP A 29 -10.69 2.44 4.53
C ASP A 29 -11.25 3.03 3.22
N HIS A 30 -10.85 2.49 2.05
CA HIS A 30 -11.30 2.90 0.72
C HIS A 30 -12.08 1.82 -0.02
N ASN A 31 -11.62 0.56 0.06
CA ASN A 31 -12.17 -0.57 -0.70
C ASN A 31 -12.53 -1.74 0.23
N PRO A 32 -13.56 -1.62 1.08
CA PRO A 32 -13.89 -2.64 2.08
C PRO A 32 -14.29 -3.98 1.45
N ASP A 33 -15.03 -3.97 0.35
CA ASP A 33 -15.51 -5.20 -0.31
C ASP A 33 -14.36 -5.98 -0.97
N LEU A 34 -13.49 -5.29 -1.71
CA LEU A 34 -12.29 -5.89 -2.31
C LEU A 34 -11.35 -6.49 -1.24
N VAL A 35 -11.25 -5.84 -0.08
CA VAL A 35 -10.48 -6.39 1.05
C VAL A 35 -11.15 -7.60 1.67
N GLU A 36 -12.48 -7.63 1.73
CA GLU A 36 -13.22 -8.81 2.21
C GLU A 36 -13.01 -10.01 1.28
N ASP A 37 -13.00 -9.80 -0.04
CA ASP A 37 -12.71 -10.86 -1.02
C ASP A 37 -11.27 -11.39 -0.87
N ALA A 38 -10.28 -10.49 -0.83
CA ALA A 38 -8.87 -10.87 -0.62
C ALA A 38 -8.67 -11.63 0.70
N ARG A 39 -9.38 -11.23 1.76
CA ARG A 39 -9.37 -11.94 3.04
C ARG A 39 -9.94 -13.35 2.95
N ARG A 40 -11.02 -13.53 2.18
CA ARG A 40 -11.66 -14.85 1.97
C ARG A 40 -10.74 -15.78 1.21
N GLU A 41 -10.04 -15.27 0.19
CA GLU A 41 -9.00 -16.02 -0.54
C GLU A 41 -7.87 -16.48 0.40
N LEU A 42 -7.47 -15.63 1.33
CA LEU A 42 -6.48 -15.95 2.36
C LEU A 42 -7.02 -16.84 3.49
N GLY A 43 -8.31 -17.16 3.53
CA GLY A 43 -8.93 -17.98 4.56
C GLY A 43 -8.95 -17.36 5.97
N VAL A 44 -8.91 -16.02 6.06
CA VAL A 44 -8.83 -15.30 7.34
C VAL A 44 -10.11 -14.56 7.69
N THR A 45 -10.37 -14.38 8.99
CA THR A 45 -11.52 -13.65 9.54
C THR A 45 -11.22 -12.17 9.80
N LEU A 46 -12.27 -11.34 9.82
CA LEU A 46 -12.14 -9.90 10.07
C LEU A 46 -11.48 -9.64 11.44
N LEU A 47 -11.76 -10.51 12.41
CA LEU A 47 -11.17 -10.47 13.73
C LEU A 47 -9.65 -10.70 13.68
N GLU A 48 -9.18 -11.70 12.93
CA GLU A 48 -7.75 -11.95 12.76
C GLU A 48 -7.03 -10.78 12.10
N MET A 49 -7.65 -10.12 11.10
CA MET A 49 -7.09 -8.91 10.50
C MET A 49 -6.98 -7.75 11.53
N ARG A 50 -8.01 -7.56 12.37
CA ARG A 50 -7.99 -6.54 13.43
C ARG A 50 -6.91 -6.83 14.47
N GLU A 51 -6.77 -8.07 14.91
CA GLU A 51 -5.73 -8.47 15.87
C GLU A 51 -4.32 -8.37 15.26
N ALA A 52 -4.13 -8.72 13.99
CA ALA A 52 -2.87 -8.48 13.29
C ALA A 52 -2.50 -6.99 13.27
N ASN A 53 -3.44 -6.12 12.91
CA ASN A 53 -3.20 -4.67 12.91
C ASN A 53 -2.87 -4.14 14.31
N LYS A 54 -3.60 -4.57 15.34
CA LYS A 54 -3.34 -4.21 16.73
C LYS A 54 -1.93 -4.61 17.19
N ARG A 55 -1.51 -5.83 16.88
CA ARG A 55 -0.15 -6.34 17.19
C ARG A 55 0.92 -5.53 16.46
N TRP A 56 0.69 -5.20 15.18
CA TRP A 56 1.61 -4.34 14.41
C TRP A 56 1.74 -2.94 15.02
N GLN A 57 0.62 -2.31 15.36
CA GLN A 57 0.62 -1.00 16.01
C GLN A 57 1.34 -1.01 17.37
N ALA A 58 1.19 -2.08 18.15
CA ALA A 58 1.94 -2.27 19.39
C ALA A 58 3.46 -2.41 19.12
N MET A 59 3.85 -3.12 18.06
CA MET A 59 5.26 -3.21 17.65
C MET A 59 5.84 -1.87 17.19
N LEU A 60 5.05 -1.01 16.54
CA LEU A 60 5.47 0.34 16.11
C LEU A 60 5.70 1.28 17.30
N ARG A 61 4.83 1.21 18.32
CA ARG A 61 4.90 2.08 19.51
C ARG A 61 5.88 1.62 20.58
N SER A 62 6.42 0.40 20.44
CA SER A 62 7.33 -0.16 21.44
C SER A 62 8.65 0.62 21.46
N PRO A 63 9.11 1.10 22.63
CA PRO A 63 10.38 1.80 22.77
C PRO A 63 11.52 0.78 22.72
N ARG A 64 11.84 0.28 21.53
CA ARG A 64 12.97 -0.64 21.32
C ARG A 64 14.15 0.11 20.70
N PRO A 65 15.39 -0.15 21.15
CA PRO A 65 16.59 0.51 20.64
C PRO A 65 17.01 0.03 19.23
N ARG A 66 16.15 -0.73 18.53
CA ARG A 66 16.48 -1.32 17.22
C ARG A 66 16.08 -0.40 16.08
N PRO A 67 16.87 -0.34 14.98
CA PRO A 67 16.51 0.44 13.80
C PRO A 67 15.13 0.05 13.25
N ALA A 68 14.38 1.02 12.74
CA ALA A 68 13.01 0.81 12.25
C ALA A 68 12.94 -0.31 11.19
N ALA A 69 13.93 -0.38 10.30
CA ALA A 69 14.00 -1.38 9.25
C ALA A 69 14.15 -2.83 9.77
N SER A 70 14.74 -3.03 10.96
CA SER A 70 14.94 -4.37 11.53
C SER A 70 13.63 -5.12 11.81
N ARG A 71 12.54 -4.38 12.04
CA ARG A 71 11.21 -4.94 12.25
C ARG A 71 10.69 -5.67 11.02
N TYR A 72 10.96 -5.16 9.82
CA TYR A 72 10.54 -5.82 8.59
C TYR A 72 11.29 -7.14 8.39
N ARG A 73 12.61 -7.17 8.61
CA ARG A 73 13.37 -8.44 8.58
C ARG A 73 12.90 -9.45 9.63
N SER A 74 12.52 -8.99 10.82
CA SER A 74 11.98 -9.86 11.87
C SER A 74 10.62 -10.48 11.52
N VAL A 75 9.82 -9.84 10.67
CA VAL A 75 8.46 -10.27 10.32
C VAL A 75 8.40 -10.97 8.97
N LEU A 76 9.11 -10.42 7.99
CA LEU A 76 9.12 -10.87 6.59
C LEU A 76 10.31 -11.78 6.27
N GLY A 77 11.26 -11.94 7.19
CA GLY A 77 12.49 -12.70 6.97
C GLY A 77 13.52 -11.92 6.14
N THR A 78 14.42 -12.65 5.50
CA THR A 78 15.43 -12.07 4.60
C THR A 78 14.75 -11.50 3.35
N PRO A 79 15.07 -10.26 2.93
CA PRO A 79 14.59 -9.71 1.66
C PRO A 79 14.99 -10.62 0.49
N GLU A 80 14.11 -10.75 -0.49
CA GLU A 80 14.44 -11.38 -1.77
C GLU A 80 15.51 -10.57 -2.52
N SER A 81 15.42 -9.24 -2.43
CA SER A 81 16.41 -8.35 -3.02
C SER A 81 16.80 -7.22 -2.05
N THR A 82 18.07 -6.84 -2.12
CA THR A 82 18.60 -5.63 -1.51
C THR A 82 19.39 -4.89 -2.60
N ARG A 83 19.04 -3.62 -2.85
CA ARG A 83 19.64 -2.81 -3.92
C ARG A 83 20.00 -1.44 -3.39
N ALA A 84 21.25 -1.01 -3.60
CA ALA A 84 21.63 0.37 -3.34
C ALA A 84 20.88 1.30 -4.30
N ARG A 85 20.39 2.42 -3.78
CA ARG A 85 19.72 3.48 -4.52
C ARG A 85 20.22 4.83 -4.05
N ARG A 86 20.24 5.78 -4.96
CA ARG A 86 20.54 7.18 -4.71
C ARG A 86 19.28 7.99 -5.01
N ILE A 87 18.79 8.76 -4.03
CA ILE A 87 17.62 9.64 -4.19
C ILE A 87 18.09 11.06 -3.90
N GLY A 88 18.24 11.87 -4.95
CA GLY A 88 18.98 13.14 -4.84
C GLY A 88 20.41 12.86 -4.38
N ASP A 89 20.84 13.50 -3.30
CA ASP A 89 22.16 13.28 -2.71
C ASP A 89 22.19 12.17 -1.66
N LEU A 90 21.04 11.56 -1.36
CA LEU A 90 20.89 10.63 -0.24
C LEU A 90 21.05 9.16 -0.69
N ASP A 91 21.96 8.43 -0.04
CA ASP A 91 22.11 6.99 -0.20
C ASP A 91 21.05 6.22 0.60
N CYS A 92 20.42 5.23 -0.04
CA CYS A 92 19.51 4.29 0.61
C CYS A 92 19.62 2.88 0.04
N GLU A 93 19.07 1.92 0.75
CA GLU A 93 18.86 0.57 0.24
C GLU A 93 17.37 0.31 0.03
N ALA A 94 17.00 -0.22 -1.13
CA ALA A 94 15.69 -0.81 -1.36
C ALA A 94 15.72 -2.28 -0.94
N TRP A 95 14.97 -2.61 0.11
CA TRP A 95 14.75 -4.00 0.55
C TRP A 95 13.39 -4.45 0.05
N GLN A 96 13.35 -5.58 -0.66
CA GLN A 96 12.12 -6.07 -1.28
C GLN A 96 11.77 -7.48 -0.80
N TRP A 97 10.50 -7.71 -0.50
CA TRP A 97 9.96 -9.02 -0.15
C TRP A 97 8.76 -9.40 -1.03
N PRO A 98 8.63 -10.69 -1.40
CA PRO A 98 7.41 -11.19 -2.00
C PRO A 98 6.28 -11.20 -0.97
N LEU A 99 5.07 -10.90 -1.42
CA LEU A 99 3.84 -11.06 -0.63
C LEU A 99 2.88 -11.97 -1.40
N PRO A 100 2.48 -13.13 -0.84
CA PRO A 100 1.64 -14.11 -1.54
C PRO A 100 0.36 -13.57 -2.18
N LEU A 101 -0.30 -12.57 -1.57
CA LEU A 101 -1.51 -11.95 -2.09
C LEU A 101 -1.28 -11.13 -3.38
N TRP A 102 -0.06 -10.64 -3.57
CA TRP A 102 0.32 -9.85 -4.74
C TRP A 102 1.57 -10.46 -5.38
N PRO A 103 1.45 -11.60 -6.11
CA PRO A 103 2.59 -12.36 -6.62
C PRO A 103 3.49 -11.54 -7.57
N ASP A 104 2.88 -10.63 -8.33
CA ASP A 104 3.56 -9.74 -9.28
C ASP A 104 4.08 -8.46 -8.63
N LEU A 105 3.88 -8.26 -7.32
CA LEU A 105 4.37 -7.11 -6.58
C LEU A 105 5.43 -7.53 -5.56
N ARG A 106 6.18 -6.53 -5.09
CA ARG A 106 7.06 -6.64 -3.94
C ARG A 106 6.72 -5.55 -2.96
N PHE A 107 6.75 -5.88 -1.68
CA PHE A 107 6.77 -4.86 -0.65
C PHE A 107 8.20 -4.34 -0.54
N GLU A 108 8.40 -3.08 -0.90
CA GLU A 108 9.68 -2.39 -0.83
C GLU A 108 9.72 -1.46 0.38
N VAL A 109 10.83 -1.53 1.12
CA VAL A 109 11.19 -0.59 2.16
C VAL A 109 12.46 0.12 1.73
N LEU A 110 12.40 1.44 1.61
CA LEU A 110 13.57 2.28 1.42
C LEU A 110 14.20 2.59 2.78
N VAL A 111 15.41 2.06 2.97
CA VAL A 111 16.18 2.15 4.21
C VAL A 111 17.29 3.16 4.03
N GLY A 112 17.21 4.25 4.77
CA GLY A 112 18.24 5.27 4.83
C GLY A 112 19.30 5.00 5.90
N GLU A 113 20.12 6.03 6.13
CA GLU A 113 21.14 6.00 7.18
C GLU A 113 20.59 5.54 8.53
N ARG A 114 21.44 4.82 9.28
CA ARG A 114 21.09 4.28 10.62
C ARG A 114 19.85 3.39 10.63
N GLY A 115 19.46 2.83 9.48
CA GLY A 115 18.30 1.94 9.34
C GLY A 115 16.95 2.64 9.50
N ALA A 116 16.91 3.95 9.23
CA ALA A 116 15.68 4.71 9.14
C ALA A 116 14.85 4.23 7.95
N VAL A 117 13.54 4.12 8.13
CA VAL A 117 12.63 3.77 7.04
C VAL A 117 12.09 5.07 6.45
N TRP A 118 12.43 5.34 5.19
CA TRP A 118 12.00 6.55 4.50
C TRP A 118 10.67 6.35 3.78
N THR A 119 10.47 5.18 3.17
CA THR A 119 9.24 4.88 2.44
C THR A 119 8.98 3.38 2.46
N GLU A 120 7.70 3.03 2.47
CA GLU A 120 7.20 1.66 2.44
C GLU A 120 6.01 1.56 1.49
N TRP A 121 6.11 0.73 0.46
CA TRP A 121 5.08 0.59 -0.57
C TRP A 121 5.18 -0.73 -1.34
N LEU A 122 4.16 -1.00 -2.14
CA LEU A 122 4.14 -2.07 -3.13
C LEU A 122 4.68 -1.53 -4.46
N VAL A 123 5.67 -2.23 -5.01
CA VAL A 123 6.27 -1.97 -6.32
C VAL A 123 6.09 -3.17 -7.23
N ARG A 124 6.13 -2.97 -8.55
CA ARG A 124 6.12 -4.08 -9.52
C ARG A 124 7.37 -4.95 -9.32
N ALA A 125 7.18 -6.27 -9.25
CA ALA A 125 8.29 -7.19 -9.18
C ALA A 125 9.16 -7.10 -10.44
N PRO A 126 10.50 -7.22 -10.34
CA PRO A 126 11.36 -7.25 -11.52
C PRO A 126 10.94 -8.35 -12.49
N GLY A 127 10.72 -7.99 -13.76
CA GLY A 127 10.30 -8.92 -14.81
C GLY A 127 8.80 -9.24 -14.86
N ALA A 128 8.01 -8.81 -13.87
CA ALA A 128 6.55 -8.91 -13.96
C ALA A 128 5.99 -7.88 -14.95
N PRO A 129 4.94 -8.22 -15.71
CA PRO A 129 4.34 -7.29 -16.65
C PRO A 129 3.71 -6.10 -15.91
N SER A 130 3.99 -4.88 -16.40
CA SER A 130 3.27 -3.69 -15.95
C SER A 130 1.88 -3.60 -16.60
N PRO A 131 0.88 -3.05 -15.90
CA PRO A 131 -0.45 -2.84 -16.45
C PRO A 131 -0.39 -1.85 -17.62
N ALA A 132 -1.18 -2.12 -18.66
CA ALA A 132 -1.30 -1.25 -19.83
C ALA A 132 -2.30 -0.12 -19.55
N LEU A 133 -1.85 0.94 -18.87
CA LEU A 133 -2.69 2.09 -18.51
C LEU A 133 -2.80 3.07 -19.69
N ARG A 134 -4.00 3.22 -20.24
CA ARG A 134 -4.29 4.10 -21.39
C ARG A 134 -5.38 5.10 -21.06
N THR A 135 -6.44 4.68 -20.37
CA THR A 135 -7.59 5.52 -20.02
C THR A 135 -7.91 5.42 -18.53
N LEU A 136 -8.90 6.21 -18.09
CA LEU A 136 -9.45 6.11 -16.74
C LEU A 136 -10.03 4.73 -16.41
N ASP A 137 -10.48 4.00 -17.43
CA ASP A 137 -11.12 2.70 -17.23
C ASP A 137 -10.10 1.63 -16.81
N ASP A 138 -8.81 1.83 -17.10
CA ASP A 138 -7.71 0.95 -16.67
C ASP A 138 -7.32 1.17 -15.19
N LEU A 139 -7.81 2.27 -14.58
CA LEU A 139 -7.48 2.68 -13.20
C LEU A 139 -8.48 2.13 -12.18
N THR A 140 -8.64 0.81 -12.15
CA THR A 140 -9.43 0.11 -11.13
C THR A 140 -8.63 -0.05 -9.82
N PRO A 141 -9.30 -0.18 -8.66
CA PRO A 141 -8.60 -0.41 -7.40
C PRO A 141 -7.62 -1.59 -7.49
N TRP A 142 -6.39 -1.36 -7.03
CA TRP A 142 -5.27 -2.28 -7.05
C TRP A 142 -4.66 -2.63 -8.41
N SER A 143 -5.10 -1.99 -9.50
CA SER A 143 -4.60 -2.30 -10.84
C SER A 143 -3.15 -1.87 -11.08
N CYS A 144 -2.71 -0.79 -10.45
CA CYS A 144 -1.37 -0.23 -10.67
C CYS A 144 -0.73 0.36 -9.42
N THR A 145 0.59 0.48 -9.49
CA THR A 145 1.39 1.21 -8.50
C THR A 145 1.42 2.72 -8.82
N ILE A 146 1.83 3.52 -7.84
CA ILE A 146 1.98 4.98 -8.00
C ILE A 146 3.01 5.33 -9.09
N ASP A 147 4.11 4.59 -9.18
CA ASP A 147 5.15 4.80 -10.20
C ASP A 147 4.64 4.45 -11.61
N GLU A 148 3.80 3.42 -11.73
CA GLU A 148 3.18 3.02 -13.00
C GLU A 148 2.18 4.10 -13.46
N ALA A 149 1.34 4.62 -12.57
CA ALA A 149 0.42 5.70 -12.88
C ALA A 149 1.15 7.02 -13.25
N ALA A 150 2.18 7.39 -12.48
CA ALA A 150 2.95 8.61 -12.72
C ALA A 150 3.68 8.60 -14.07
N ARG A 151 4.12 7.41 -14.50
CA ARG A 151 4.75 7.22 -15.82
C ARG A 151 3.74 7.23 -16.95
N ALA A 152 2.63 6.52 -16.79
CA ALA A 152 1.61 6.39 -17.84
C ALA A 152 0.92 7.72 -18.16
N PHE A 153 0.69 8.55 -17.15
CA PHE A 153 -0.06 9.80 -17.28
C PHE A 153 0.79 11.03 -17.00
N ALA A 154 2.03 11.02 -17.50
CA ALA A 154 2.93 12.17 -17.37
C ALA A 154 2.38 13.41 -18.14
N PRO A 155 2.52 14.63 -17.60
CA PRO A 155 3.13 14.94 -16.31
C PRO A 155 2.18 14.67 -15.13
N ALA A 156 2.70 13.98 -14.12
CA ALA A 156 1.97 13.71 -12.89
C ALA A 156 2.57 14.51 -11.71
N ARG A 157 1.71 15.12 -10.90
CA ARG A 157 2.10 15.95 -9.75
C ARG A 157 1.79 15.21 -8.44
N PRO A 158 2.77 14.97 -7.58
CA PRO A 158 2.52 14.42 -6.25
C PRO A 158 1.60 15.33 -5.44
N LEU A 159 0.67 14.72 -4.70
CA LEU A 159 -0.19 15.39 -3.73
C LEU A 159 0.11 14.85 -2.34
N GLN A 160 -0.05 15.71 -1.33
CA GLN A 160 0.09 15.29 0.06
C GLN A 160 -0.97 14.25 0.41
N GLY A 161 -0.54 13.12 0.96
CA GLY A 161 -1.45 12.10 1.46
C GLY A 161 -2.22 12.53 2.70
N THR A 162 -3.42 11.97 2.89
CA THR A 162 -4.31 12.28 4.02
C THR A 162 -3.95 11.54 5.31
N ALA A 163 -3.01 10.59 5.26
CA ALA A 163 -2.55 9.82 6.40
C ALA A 163 -1.14 9.23 6.10
N PRO A 164 -0.42 8.74 7.12
CA PRO A 164 0.76 7.91 6.90
C PRO A 164 0.42 6.75 5.96
N THR A 165 1.32 6.46 5.02
CA THR A 165 1.22 5.42 3.98
C THR A 165 0.20 5.68 2.86
N ARG A 166 -0.49 6.83 2.90
CA ARG A 166 -1.34 7.31 1.81
C ARG A 166 -0.58 8.32 0.96
N TRP A 167 -0.79 8.25 -0.34
CA TRP A 167 -0.19 9.13 -1.32
C TRP A 167 -1.25 9.57 -2.31
N GLY A 168 -1.10 10.79 -2.85
CA GLY A 168 -1.96 11.27 -3.92
C GLY A 168 -1.14 11.63 -5.16
N LEU A 169 -1.78 11.53 -6.32
CA LEU A 169 -1.21 11.92 -7.59
C LEU A 169 -2.27 12.69 -8.39
N ALA A 170 -1.93 13.87 -8.89
CA ALA A 170 -2.75 14.60 -9.86
C ALA A 170 -2.16 14.44 -11.25
N PHE A 171 -2.98 14.11 -12.24
CA PHE A 171 -2.57 13.98 -13.63
C PHE A 171 -3.75 14.22 -14.58
N THR A 172 -3.48 14.17 -15.88
CA THR A 172 -4.51 14.17 -16.92
C THR A 172 -4.53 12.83 -17.61
N ALA A 173 -5.71 12.23 -17.75
CA ALA A 173 -5.89 10.97 -18.46
C ALA A 173 -7.19 11.02 -19.28
N PRO A 174 -7.23 10.37 -20.46
CA PRO A 174 -8.44 10.28 -21.26
C PRO A 174 -9.47 9.39 -20.59
N ASP A 175 -10.75 9.78 -20.63
CA ASP A 175 -11.86 8.87 -20.32
C ASP A 175 -12.06 7.83 -21.44
N GLY A 176 -13.04 6.93 -21.29
CA GLY A 176 -13.35 5.91 -22.31
C GLY A 176 -13.73 6.48 -23.68
N GLY A 177 -14.12 7.76 -23.77
CA GLY A 177 -14.38 8.48 -25.02
C GLY A 177 -13.14 9.19 -25.59
N GLY A 178 -11.99 9.08 -24.93
CA GLY A 178 -10.76 9.77 -25.32
C GLY A 178 -10.67 11.22 -24.82
N VAL A 179 -11.64 11.71 -24.03
CA VAL A 179 -11.64 13.11 -23.58
C VAL A 179 -10.71 13.27 -22.39
N PRO A 180 -9.71 14.18 -22.44
CA PRO A 180 -8.82 14.41 -21.31
C PRO A 180 -9.57 14.92 -20.08
N ARG A 181 -9.36 14.26 -18.93
CA ARG A 181 -9.91 14.65 -17.63
C ARG A 181 -8.79 14.96 -16.64
N ALA A 182 -8.99 15.98 -15.82
CA ALA A 182 -8.16 16.20 -14.64
C ALA A 182 -8.53 15.15 -13.58
N VAL A 183 -7.54 14.43 -13.07
CA VAL A 183 -7.72 13.28 -12.18
C VAL A 183 -6.90 13.47 -10.93
N THR A 184 -7.49 13.11 -9.80
CA THR A 184 -6.79 12.85 -8.55
C THR A 184 -6.87 11.36 -8.24
N ALA A 185 -5.74 10.69 -8.15
CA ALA A 185 -5.64 9.29 -7.75
C ALA A 185 -5.10 9.20 -6.32
N GLU A 186 -5.70 8.34 -5.51
CA GLU A 186 -5.27 8.05 -4.15
C GLU A 186 -4.70 6.63 -4.06
N PHE A 187 -3.55 6.51 -3.40
CA PHE A 187 -2.82 5.28 -3.23
C PHE A 187 -2.66 4.99 -1.74
N THR A 188 -2.67 3.71 -1.39
CA THR A 188 -2.35 3.23 -0.04
C THR A 188 -1.28 2.14 -0.20
N TRP A 189 -0.17 2.28 0.53
CA TRP A 189 1.03 1.46 0.31
C TRP A 189 1.52 1.52 -1.15
N GLY A 190 1.38 2.66 -1.82
CA GLY A 190 1.75 2.82 -3.23
C GLY A 190 0.86 2.10 -4.24
N LEU A 191 -0.21 1.42 -3.81
CA LEU A 191 -1.15 0.72 -4.68
C LEU A 191 -2.46 1.51 -4.83
N LEU A 192 -2.97 1.64 -6.06
CA LEU A 192 -4.13 2.47 -6.39
C LEU A 192 -5.36 2.06 -5.57
N GLN A 193 -6.03 3.01 -4.94
CA GLN A 193 -7.26 2.75 -4.18
C GLN A 193 -8.49 3.32 -4.88
N ARG A 194 -8.41 4.54 -5.39
CA ARG A 194 -9.52 5.19 -6.09
C ARG A 194 -9.02 6.36 -6.93
N THR A 195 -9.85 6.76 -7.87
CA THR A 195 -9.66 7.99 -8.65
C THR A 195 -10.89 8.89 -8.47
N ALA A 196 -10.67 10.19 -8.65
CA ALA A 196 -11.72 11.19 -8.74
C ALA A 196 -11.39 12.13 -9.89
N THR A 197 -12.35 12.40 -10.76
CA THR A 197 -12.18 13.40 -11.82
C THR A 197 -12.62 14.76 -11.28
N THR A 198 -11.77 15.78 -11.42
CA THR A 198 -12.17 17.15 -11.17
C THR A 198 -12.90 17.66 -12.41
N GLY A 199 -14.22 17.72 -12.36
CA GLY A 199 -15.06 18.37 -13.35
C GLY A 199 -15.76 19.57 -12.72
N THR A 200 -15.69 20.74 -13.35
CA THR A 200 -16.52 21.91 -13.01
C THR A 200 -17.98 21.47 -12.90
N PRO A 201 -18.65 21.60 -11.74
CA PRO A 201 -20.10 21.62 -11.74
C PRO A 201 -20.50 22.95 -12.37
N GLY A 202 -21.21 22.90 -13.50
CA GLY A 202 -22.00 24.04 -13.92
C GLY A 202 -22.94 24.42 -12.78
N GLN A 203 -22.60 25.48 -12.05
CA GLN A 203 -23.51 26.20 -11.17
C GLN A 203 -23.01 27.64 -11.08
N THR A 204 -23.49 28.47 -12.00
CA THR A 204 -23.52 29.92 -11.79
C THR A 204 -24.35 30.18 -10.53
N PRO A 205 -23.89 30.96 -9.55
CA PRO A 205 -24.80 31.46 -8.53
C PRO A 205 -25.75 32.44 -9.23
N SER A 206 -27.00 32.03 -9.43
CA SER A 206 -28.08 32.99 -9.64
C SER A 206 -28.22 33.80 -8.35
N VAL A 207 -28.22 35.11 -8.57
CA VAL A 207 -28.35 36.22 -7.62
C VAL A 207 -29.48 36.02 -6.62
#